data_AF-A0A437SS99-F1
#
_entry.id   AF-A0A437SS99-F1
#
_cell.length_a   1.000
_cell.length_b   1.000
_cell.length_c   1.000
_cell.angle_alpha   90.00
_cell.angle_beta   90.00
_cell.angle_gamma   90.00
#
_symmetry.space_group_name_H-M   'P 1'
#
loop_
_entity.id
_entity.type
_entity.pdbx_description
1 polymer ?
#
loop_
_entity_poly.entity_id
_entity_poly.type
_entity_poly.pdbx_seq_one_letter_code
_entity_poly.pdbx_strand_id
1 'polypeptide(L)'
;MQMHSEETSPSEGKKVHDQKGRNFPIKSEETSQPIPKTSTKTSSETSTNKNSASKDAPRIPYKEVIDYLNQKTGAHYKPSSKANQRLIKARFKEGYKLDDFKTVIDNKAFDWQGTPYWKYMRPSTLFGASKFDGYLNANNLNQTRNTPASGGYGGTVDISSIPDD
;
A
#
# COMPACT_ATOMS: atom_id res chain seq x y z
N MET A 1 18.41 -29.29 -68.22
CA MET A 1 19.53 -28.54 -67.61
C MET A 1 18.96 -27.74 -66.45
N GLN A 2 19.19 -28.21 -65.23
CA GLN A 2 18.73 -27.59 -63.98
C GLN A 2 19.38 -26.20 -63.81
N MET A 3 18.56 -25.19 -63.54
CA MET A 3 18.99 -23.89 -63.02
C MET A 3 18.53 -23.84 -61.57
N HIS A 4 19.48 -23.93 -60.62
CA HIS A 4 19.24 -23.64 -59.22
C HIS A 4 19.47 -22.14 -59.01
N SER A 5 18.47 -21.44 -58.47
CA SER A 5 18.63 -20.08 -57.99
C SER A 5 18.71 -20.11 -56.47
N GLU A 6 19.80 -19.52 -55.95
CA GLU A 6 20.06 -19.32 -54.53
C GLU A 6 19.02 -18.39 -53.89
N GLU A 7 18.71 -18.72 -52.64
CA GLU A 7 17.90 -17.93 -51.74
C GLU A 7 18.62 -16.65 -51.29
N THR A 8 17.90 -15.54 -51.29
CA THR A 8 18.14 -14.47 -50.30
C THR A 8 16.78 -13.95 -49.81
N SER A 9 16.41 -14.26 -48.57
CA SER A 9 15.45 -13.47 -47.79
C SER A 9 16.20 -12.32 -47.10
N PRO A 10 15.58 -11.15 -46.88
CA PRO A 10 14.84 -10.97 -45.62
C PRO A 10 13.54 -10.15 -45.71
N SER A 11 12.51 -10.70 -45.06
CA SER A 11 11.59 -10.07 -44.09
C SER A 11 11.44 -8.54 -44.08
N GLU A 12 10.22 -8.04 -44.35
CA GLU A 12 9.37 -7.35 -43.36
C GLU A 12 8.00 -6.94 -43.97
N GLY A 13 6.94 -6.96 -43.16
CA GLY A 13 5.71 -6.18 -43.39
C GLY A 13 4.47 -6.92 -43.89
N LYS A 14 3.73 -7.58 -42.99
CA LYS A 14 2.29 -7.86 -43.18
C LYS A 14 1.52 -7.54 -41.89
N LYS A 15 0.86 -6.39 -41.87
CA LYS A 15 -0.30 -6.12 -41.00
C LYS A 15 -1.36 -5.42 -41.85
N VAL A 16 -2.36 -6.18 -42.27
CA VAL A 16 -3.75 -5.73 -42.42
C VAL A 16 -4.62 -6.99 -42.46
N HIS A 17 -5.45 -7.17 -41.44
CA HIS A 17 -6.65 -7.99 -41.57
C HIS A 17 -7.78 -7.31 -40.81
N ASP A 18 -8.68 -6.75 -41.61
CA ASP A 18 -10.03 -6.29 -41.30
C ASP A 18 -10.80 -7.35 -40.50
N GLN A 19 -11.42 -6.95 -39.38
CA GLN A 19 -12.55 -7.69 -38.84
C GLN A 19 -13.75 -6.78 -38.62
N LYS A 20 -14.78 -7.16 -39.37
CA LYS A 20 -16.12 -6.60 -39.47
C LYS A 20 -16.91 -6.80 -38.18
N GLY A 21 -17.78 -5.83 -37.93
CA GLY A 21 -18.43 -5.58 -36.65
C GLY A 21 -19.40 -6.64 -36.14
N ARG A 22 -19.70 -6.51 -34.85
CA ARG A 22 -21.02 -6.82 -34.28
C ARG A 22 -21.40 -5.74 -33.29
N ASN A 23 -22.49 -5.06 -33.65
CA ASN A 23 -23.13 -3.93 -32.99
C ASN A 23 -24.07 -4.46 -31.89
N PHE A 24 -23.87 -4.05 -30.64
CA PHE A 24 -24.83 -4.30 -29.55
C PHE A 24 -25.69 -3.05 -29.34
N PRO A 25 -27.03 -3.18 -29.28
CA PRO A 25 -27.93 -2.04 -29.29
C PRO A 25 -27.95 -1.31 -27.93
N ILE A 26 -27.72 0.00 -27.97
CA ILE A 26 -27.99 0.94 -26.88
C ILE A 26 -29.48 1.32 -26.98
N LYS A 27 -30.30 0.89 -26.02
CA LYS A 27 -31.64 1.43 -25.82
C LYS A 27 -31.59 2.44 -24.67
N SER A 28 -31.71 3.71 -25.03
CA SER A 28 -31.99 4.84 -24.15
C SER A 28 -33.44 4.77 -23.68
N GLU A 29 -33.67 4.88 -22.37
CA GLU A 29 -34.95 5.29 -21.82
C GLU A 29 -34.70 6.26 -20.68
N GLU A 30 -35.00 7.53 -20.98
CA GLU A 30 -35.00 8.65 -20.07
C GLU A 30 -36.31 8.60 -19.27
N THR A 31 -36.24 8.66 -17.93
CA THR A 31 -37.39 9.03 -17.10
C THR A 31 -36.88 9.77 -15.87
N SER A 32 -37.45 10.95 -15.70
CA SER A 32 -37.15 11.92 -14.65
C SER A 32 -37.79 11.59 -13.30
N GLN A 33 -37.24 12.25 -12.26
CA GLN A 33 -37.80 12.57 -10.92
C GLN A 33 -37.41 11.62 -9.75
N PRO A 34 -37.43 12.07 -8.47
CA PRO A 34 -36.62 13.13 -7.84
C PRO A 34 -35.87 12.63 -6.56
N ILE A 35 -34.97 13.47 -6.03
CA ILE A 35 -34.19 13.34 -4.76
C ILE A 35 -35.02 12.99 -3.50
N PRO A 36 -34.40 12.33 -2.50
CA PRO A 36 -34.36 12.94 -1.16
C PRO A 36 -32.96 12.95 -0.52
N LYS A 37 -32.66 14.07 0.16
CA LYS A 37 -31.59 14.23 1.16
C LYS A 37 -32.15 13.84 2.54
N THR A 38 -31.46 12.97 3.29
CA THR A 38 -31.63 12.73 4.74
C THR A 38 -30.35 12.04 5.23
N SER A 39 -29.44 12.65 6.00
CA SER A 39 -29.51 13.07 7.41
C SER A 39 -29.83 11.94 8.42
N THR A 40 -28.74 11.48 9.08
CA THR A 40 -28.64 11.05 10.49
C THR A 40 -29.19 9.70 10.97
N LYS A 41 -28.37 9.06 11.83
CA LYS A 41 -28.58 8.00 12.84
C LYS A 41 -28.22 6.57 12.39
N THR A 42 -27.05 6.09 12.80
CA THR A 42 -26.80 5.34 14.05
C THR A 42 -27.12 3.86 13.87
N SER A 43 -26.08 3.03 13.81
CA SER A 43 -26.14 1.70 14.42
C SER A 43 -24.80 1.41 15.08
N SER A 44 -24.76 1.74 16.37
CA SER A 44 -23.88 1.16 17.36
C SER A 44 -24.41 -0.23 17.70
N GLU A 45 -23.73 -1.30 17.28
CA GLU A 45 -23.89 -2.64 17.86
C GLU A 45 -22.53 -3.34 18.03
N THR A 46 -21.91 -3.04 19.16
CA THR A 46 -21.59 -3.97 20.25
C THR A 46 -21.07 -5.38 19.91
N SER A 47 -19.80 -5.60 20.29
CA SER A 47 -19.25 -6.78 20.97
C SER A 47 -19.32 -8.15 20.30
N THR A 48 -18.12 -8.72 20.11
CA THR A 48 -17.87 -10.07 20.66
C THR A 48 -16.41 -10.19 21.06
N ASN A 49 -16.14 -9.76 22.30
CA ASN A 49 -14.96 -10.18 23.04
C ASN A 49 -15.17 -11.66 23.44
N LYS A 50 -14.85 -12.61 22.55
CA LYS A 50 -14.75 -14.02 22.93
C LYS A 50 -13.33 -14.29 23.42
N ASN A 51 -13.10 -13.99 24.70
CA ASN A 51 -12.01 -14.59 25.45
C ASN A 51 -12.39 -16.03 25.78
N SER A 52 -12.16 -16.95 24.84
CA SER A 52 -12.09 -18.37 25.14
C SER A 52 -10.64 -18.70 25.47
N ALA A 53 -10.36 -18.75 26.77
CA ALA A 53 -9.10 -19.19 27.33
C ALA A 53 -8.90 -20.69 27.07
N SER A 54 -7.94 -21.02 26.21
CA SER A 54 -7.41 -22.38 26.06
C SER A 54 -5.91 -22.32 25.81
N LYS A 55 -5.15 -22.62 26.88
CA LYS A 55 -3.74 -23.03 26.99
C LYS A 55 -2.70 -22.37 26.06
N ASP A 56 -1.95 -21.43 26.65
CA ASP A 56 -0.51 -21.12 26.49
C ASP A 56 0.11 -20.88 25.10
N ALA A 57 -0.68 -20.70 24.05
CA ALA A 57 -0.18 -20.12 22.80
C ALA A 57 -0.51 -18.62 22.73
N PRO A 58 0.46 -17.74 22.46
CA PRO A 58 0.18 -16.32 22.28
C PRO A 58 -0.82 -16.14 21.11
N ARG A 59 -1.99 -15.58 21.43
CA ARG A 59 -3.03 -15.30 20.44
C ARG A 59 -2.52 -14.26 19.43
N ILE A 60 -2.56 -14.62 18.16
CA ILE A 60 -2.14 -13.72 17.08
C ILE A 60 -3.16 -12.55 16.96
N PRO A 61 -2.72 -11.28 17.03
CA PRO A 61 -3.59 -10.13 17.14
C PRO A 61 -4.09 -9.63 15.76
N TYR A 62 -4.84 -10.46 15.03
CA TYR A 62 -5.30 -10.12 13.67
C TYR A 62 -6.22 -8.91 13.63
N LYS A 63 -7.14 -8.81 14.59
CA LYS A 63 -8.16 -7.75 14.64
C LYS A 63 -7.50 -6.42 14.92
N GLU A 64 -6.62 -6.41 15.91
CA GLU A 64 -5.93 -5.23 16.40
C GLU A 64 -5.03 -4.61 15.32
N VAL A 65 -4.31 -5.43 14.53
CA VAL A 65 -3.49 -4.93 13.41
C VAL A 65 -4.35 -4.33 12.29
N ILE A 66 -5.41 -5.04 11.88
CA ILE A 66 -6.25 -4.60 10.76
C ILE A 66 -7.12 -3.40 11.12
N ASP A 67 -7.67 -3.38 12.33
CA ASP A 67 -8.44 -2.24 12.82
C ASP A 67 -7.57 -0.99 12.89
N TYR A 68 -6.31 -1.12 13.32
CA TYR A 68 -5.39 0.01 13.34
C TYR A 68 -5.09 0.55 11.93
N LEU A 69 -4.83 -0.34 10.97
CA LEU A 69 -4.64 0.06 9.57
C LEU A 69 -5.88 0.77 9.01
N ASN A 70 -7.07 0.23 9.28
CA ASN A 70 -8.34 0.83 8.85
C ASN A 70 -8.54 2.21 9.48
N GLN A 71 -8.30 2.35 10.78
CA GLN A 71 -8.40 3.62 11.49
C GLN A 71 -7.45 4.67 10.89
N LYS A 72 -6.21 4.28 10.57
CA LYS A 72 -5.21 5.21 10.02
C LYS A 72 -5.51 5.63 8.59
N THR A 73 -6.10 4.74 7.79
CA THR A 73 -6.27 4.94 6.34
C THR A 73 -7.68 5.30 5.90
N GLY A 74 -8.68 5.15 6.78
CA GLY A 74 -10.09 5.19 6.42
C GLY A 74 -10.54 3.97 5.59
N ALA A 75 -9.70 2.95 5.44
CA ALA A 75 -10.05 1.73 4.72
C ALA A 75 -10.93 0.78 5.55
N HIS A 76 -11.42 -0.27 4.91
CA HIS A 76 -12.32 -1.26 5.51
C HIS A 76 -11.85 -2.70 5.26
N TYR A 77 -10.56 -2.98 5.51
CA TYR A 77 -10.02 -4.33 5.42
C TYR A 77 -10.65 -5.24 6.48
N LYS A 78 -10.92 -6.50 6.11
CA LYS A 78 -11.53 -7.48 7.01
C LYS A 78 -10.45 -8.23 7.81
N PRO A 79 -10.52 -8.28 9.16
CA PRO A 79 -9.59 -9.07 9.97
C PRO A 79 -9.82 -10.58 9.83
N SER A 80 -11.01 -10.99 9.37
CA SER A 80 -11.36 -12.38 9.05
C SER A 80 -10.85 -12.85 7.68
N SER A 81 -10.30 -11.95 6.85
CA SER A 81 -9.78 -12.33 5.54
C SER A 81 -8.58 -13.27 5.66
N LYS A 82 -8.66 -14.45 5.04
CA LYS A 82 -7.57 -15.44 5.02
C LYS A 82 -6.26 -14.84 4.47
N ALA A 83 -6.34 -13.95 3.48
CA ALA A 83 -5.14 -13.31 2.91
C ALA A 83 -4.44 -12.42 3.93
N ASN A 84 -5.20 -11.58 4.63
CA ASN A 84 -4.67 -10.69 5.67
C ASN A 84 -4.11 -11.49 6.85
N GLN A 85 -4.86 -12.51 7.31
CA GLN A 85 -4.41 -13.38 8.39
C GLN A 85 -3.12 -14.12 8.04
N ARG A 86 -2.96 -14.61 6.80
CA ARG A 86 -1.72 -15.28 6.36
C ARG A 86 -0.51 -14.35 6.48
N LEU A 87 -0.64 -13.10 6.05
CA LEU A 87 0.44 -12.11 6.12
C LEU A 87 0.83 -11.80 7.56
N ILE A 88 -0.15 -11.52 8.42
CA ILE A 88 0.07 -11.20 9.84
C ILE A 88 0.65 -12.41 10.58
N LYS A 89 0.09 -13.60 10.36
CA LYS A 89 0.57 -14.85 10.97
C LYS A 89 2.01 -15.16 10.59
N ALA A 90 2.40 -14.92 9.33
CA ALA A 90 3.76 -15.14 8.88
C ALA A 90 4.76 -14.28 9.67
N ARG A 91 4.51 -12.96 9.76
CA ARG A 91 5.35 -12.04 10.55
C ARG A 91 5.35 -12.37 12.04
N PHE A 92 4.20 -12.73 12.60
CA PHE A 92 4.13 -13.10 14.02
C PHE A 92 4.96 -14.36 14.33
N LYS A 93 4.99 -15.33 13.41
CA LYS A 93 5.85 -16.52 13.53
C LYS A 93 7.34 -16.22 13.40
N GLU A 94 7.70 -15.16 12.68
CA GLU A 94 9.08 -14.67 12.57
C GLU A 94 9.55 -13.93 13.84
N GLY A 95 8.66 -13.68 14.80
CA GLY A 95 9.00 -13.06 16.08
C GLY A 95 8.47 -11.64 16.26
N TYR A 96 7.88 -11.04 15.22
CA TYR A 96 7.31 -9.69 15.30
C TYR A 96 6.08 -9.64 16.20
N LYS A 97 5.93 -8.52 16.90
CA LYS A 97 4.87 -8.24 17.88
C LYS A 97 3.89 -7.22 17.32
N LEU A 98 2.74 -7.08 17.98
CA LEU A 98 1.68 -6.12 17.61
C LEU A 98 2.26 -4.71 17.41
N ASP A 99 3.18 -4.30 18.26
CA ASP A 99 3.80 -2.98 18.21
C ASP A 99 4.57 -2.76 16.90
N ASP A 100 5.32 -3.76 16.43
CA ASP A 100 6.06 -3.69 15.17
C ASP A 100 5.12 -3.45 13.97
N PHE A 101 3.95 -4.09 13.95
CA PHE A 101 2.96 -3.85 12.90
C PHE A 101 2.43 -2.42 12.94
N LYS A 102 2.17 -1.88 14.14
CA LYS A 102 1.72 -0.49 14.29
C LYS A 102 2.79 0.48 13.83
N THR A 103 4.05 0.24 14.21
CA THR A 103 5.20 1.05 13.78
C THR A 103 5.37 1.04 12.26
N VAL A 104 5.26 -0.11 11.60
CA VAL A 104 5.27 -0.20 10.12
C VAL A 104 4.15 0.65 9.51
N ILE A 105 2.93 0.56 10.06
CA ILE A 105 1.79 1.35 9.59
C ILE A 105 2.05 2.83 9.78
N ASP A 106 2.57 3.25 10.93
CA ASP A 106 2.81 4.66 11.23
C ASP A 106 3.95 5.24 10.39
N ASN A 107 5.05 4.50 10.23
CA ASN A 107 6.16 4.91 9.37
C ASN A 107 5.71 5.11 7.91
N LYS A 108 4.97 4.15 7.34
CA LYS A 108 4.51 4.28 5.95
C LYS A 108 3.36 5.27 5.81
N ALA A 109 2.51 5.41 6.82
CA ALA A 109 1.50 6.44 6.82
C ALA A 109 2.15 7.82 6.75
N PHE A 110 3.16 8.08 7.58
CA PHE A 110 3.90 9.32 7.57
C PHE A 110 4.55 9.61 6.21
N ASP A 111 5.22 8.61 5.62
CA ASP A 111 5.90 8.79 4.33
C ASP A 111 4.96 9.02 3.15
N TRP A 112 3.82 8.32 3.15
CA TRP A 112 2.97 8.25 1.98
C TRP A 112 1.74 9.13 2.07
N GLN A 113 1.42 9.67 3.25
CA GLN A 113 0.29 10.58 3.43
C GLN A 113 0.45 11.80 2.52
N GLY A 114 -0.62 12.13 1.78
CA GLY A 114 -0.61 13.23 0.81
C GLY A 114 0.15 12.94 -0.49
N THR A 115 0.75 11.76 -0.64
CA THR A 115 1.48 11.38 -1.86
C THR A 115 0.67 10.38 -2.72
N PRO A 116 1.03 10.20 -4.01
CA PRO A 116 0.46 9.14 -4.86
C PRO A 116 0.68 7.72 -4.32
N TYR A 117 1.60 7.54 -3.35
CA TYR A 117 1.90 6.25 -2.76
C TYR A 117 0.88 5.82 -1.69
N TRP A 118 -0.01 6.71 -1.23
CA TRP A 118 -1.04 6.39 -0.23
C TRP A 118 -1.91 5.18 -0.63
N LYS A 119 -2.16 5.01 -1.93
CA LYS A 119 -2.91 3.86 -2.49
C LYS A 119 -2.29 2.48 -2.20
N TYR A 120 -1.02 2.46 -1.78
CA TYR A 120 -0.27 1.25 -1.42
C TYR A 120 -0.33 0.93 0.08
N MET A 121 -1.08 1.68 0.89
CA MET A 121 -1.41 1.36 2.29
C MET A 121 -2.33 0.14 2.41
N ARG A 122 -1.85 -1.02 1.94
CA ARG A 122 -2.56 -2.30 1.85
C ARG A 122 -1.84 -3.35 2.69
N PRO A 123 -2.54 -4.33 3.30
CA PRO A 123 -1.90 -5.39 4.07
C PRO A 123 -0.83 -6.16 3.28
N SER A 124 -1.08 -6.45 1.99
CA SER A 124 -0.12 -7.15 1.13
C SER A 124 1.19 -6.40 0.92
N THR A 125 1.12 -5.07 0.86
CA THR A 125 2.30 -4.22 0.66
C THR A 125 3.06 -4.08 1.98
N LEU A 126 2.35 -3.69 3.05
CA LEU A 126 2.95 -3.39 4.34
C LEU A 126 3.54 -4.63 5.02
N PHE A 127 2.89 -5.78 4.86
CA PHE A 127 3.26 -7.02 5.56
C PHE A 127 3.96 -8.05 4.65
N GLY A 128 4.49 -7.59 3.51
CA GLY A 128 5.32 -8.39 2.59
C GLY A 128 6.67 -8.76 3.20
N ALA A 129 7.17 -9.96 2.89
CA ALA A 129 8.37 -10.52 3.56
C ALA A 129 9.63 -9.73 3.31
N SER A 130 9.79 -9.22 2.09
CA SER A 130 10.97 -8.47 1.68
C SER A 130 10.99 -7.03 2.13
N LYS A 131 9.89 -6.52 2.70
CA LYS A 131 9.73 -5.08 3.01
C LYS A 131 9.40 -4.79 4.46
N PHE A 132 8.89 -5.76 5.21
CA PHE A 132 8.43 -5.53 6.58
C PHE A 132 9.53 -4.95 7.48
N ASP A 133 10.69 -5.60 7.53
CA ASP A 133 11.83 -5.15 8.34
C ASP A 133 12.30 -3.75 7.94
N GLY A 134 12.45 -3.52 6.62
CA GLY A 134 12.83 -2.19 6.11
C GLY A 134 11.79 -1.09 6.43
N TYR A 135 10.50 -1.43 6.47
CA TYR A 135 9.46 -0.48 6.87
C TYR A 135 9.43 -0.24 8.37
N LEU A 136 9.75 -1.25 9.17
CA LEU A 136 9.85 -1.15 10.63
C LEU A 136 11.00 -0.21 11.02
N ASN A 137 12.15 -0.39 10.37
CA ASN A 137 13.39 0.33 10.68
C ASN A 137 13.53 1.70 9.97
N ALA A 138 12.54 2.13 9.21
CA ALA A 138 12.62 3.36 8.41
C ALA A 138 12.79 4.64 9.25
N ASN A 139 12.50 4.62 10.57
CA ASN A 139 12.71 5.71 11.54
C ASN A 139 12.15 7.11 11.16
N ASN A 140 11.25 7.20 10.18
CA ASN A 140 10.79 8.47 9.63
C ASN A 140 10.02 9.34 10.63
N LEU A 141 9.37 8.72 11.62
CA LEU A 141 8.72 9.44 12.73
C LEU A 141 9.72 10.06 13.71
N ASN A 142 10.85 9.39 13.94
CA ASN A 142 11.86 9.81 14.93
C ASN A 142 12.82 10.87 14.36
N GLN A 143 13.01 10.94 13.04
CA GLN A 143 13.82 11.99 12.40
C GLN A 143 13.25 13.40 12.61
N THR A 144 11.94 13.53 12.79
CA THR A 144 11.31 14.82 13.14
C THR A 144 11.51 15.24 14.60
N ARG A 145 11.86 14.30 15.49
CA ARG A 145 12.01 14.54 16.94
C ARG A 145 13.46 14.52 17.43
N ASN A 146 14.31 13.77 16.77
CA ASN A 146 15.74 13.72 17.00
C ASN A 146 16.44 14.16 15.70
N THR A 147 16.26 15.42 15.31
CA THR A 147 17.36 16.07 14.58
C THR A 147 18.54 16.06 15.55
N PRO A 148 19.70 15.46 15.21
CA PRO A 148 20.90 15.74 15.96
C PRO A 148 21.18 17.23 15.78
N ALA A 149 20.75 18.04 16.75
CA ALA A 149 21.35 19.34 16.97
C ALA A 149 22.85 19.06 17.08
N SER A 150 23.64 19.52 16.11
CA SER A 150 25.08 19.21 15.97
C SER A 150 25.42 17.81 15.41
N GLY A 151 25.10 17.57 14.14
CA GLY A 151 25.86 16.65 13.27
C GLY A 151 26.46 17.45 12.10
N GLY A 152 27.67 17.98 12.29
CA GLY A 152 28.27 19.00 11.43
C GLY A 152 28.59 18.54 10.01
N TYR A 153 27.82 19.03 9.05
CA TYR A 153 28.23 19.31 7.66
C TYR A 153 27.49 20.57 7.15
N GLY A 154 27.32 21.55 8.04
CA GLY A 154 26.86 22.89 7.68
C GLY A 154 28.05 23.83 7.74
N GLY A 155 28.99 23.67 6.81
CA GLY A 155 30.08 24.63 6.65
C GLY A 155 29.50 25.97 6.23
N THR A 156 29.17 26.83 7.21
CA THR A 156 29.09 28.27 6.95
C THR A 156 30.50 28.66 6.53
N VAL A 157 30.69 28.91 5.23
CA VAL A 157 31.90 29.58 4.76
C VAL A 157 31.97 30.91 5.49
N ASP A 158 32.90 31.01 6.44
CA ASP A 158 33.21 32.26 7.11
C ASP A 158 33.93 33.15 6.09
N ILE A 159 33.18 34.05 5.46
CA ILE A 159 33.67 34.99 4.44
C ILE A 159 34.55 36.08 5.06
N SER A 160 34.75 36.10 6.39
CA SER A 160 35.53 37.14 7.06
C SER A 160 37.06 37.02 6.91
N SER A 161 37.57 36.03 6.17
CA SER A 161 39.01 35.84 5.91
C SER A 161 39.43 36.01 4.45
N ILE A 162 38.63 36.64 3.60
CA ILE A 162 39.09 37.05 2.26
C ILE A 162 39.83 38.39 2.40
N PRO A 163 41.17 38.46 2.23
CA PRO A 163 41.85 39.75 2.14
C PRO A 163 41.42 40.44 0.84
N ASP A 164 40.99 41.70 0.95
CA ASP A 164 40.88 42.63 -0.17
C ASP A 164 42.29 42.84 -0.76
N ASP A 165 42.55 42.27 -1.94
CA ASP A 165 43.67 42.63 -2.81
C ASP A 165 43.14 43.03 -4.20
#